data_AF-A0A3M3AB67-F1
#
_entry.id   AF-A0A3M3AB67-F1
#
_cell.length_a   1.000
_cell.length_b   1.000
_cell.length_c   1.000
_cell.angle_alpha   90.00
_cell.angle_beta   90.00
_cell.angle_gamma   90.00
#
_symmetry.space_group_name_H-M   'P 1'
#
loop_
_entity.id
_entity.type
_entity.pdbx_description
1 polymer ?
#
loop_
_entity_poly.entity_id
_entity_poly.type
_entity_poly.pdbx_seq_one_letter_code
_entity_poly.pdbx_strand_id
1 'polypeptide(L)' 'MRICLAIKAPPAGEEISLRNGPVRLGTFRSVANSDAPGQWPPELPANPVAEPDMANAEKINFNFEWVGSMS' A
#
# COMPACT_ATOMS: atom_id res chain seq x y z
N MET A 1 -4.99 -0.59 -7.83
CA MET A 1 -4.86 -0.92 -6.38
C MET A 1 -4.29 0.30 -5.65
N ARG A 2 -4.52 0.45 -4.34
CA ARG A 2 -4.01 1.55 -3.49
C ARG A 2 -3.52 0.97 -2.16
N ILE A 3 -2.62 1.67 -1.48
CA ILE A 3 -2.09 1.27 -0.16
C ILE A 3 -2.04 2.47 0.79
N CYS A 4 -2.29 2.23 2.08
CA CYS A 4 -1.96 3.16 3.17
C CYS A 4 -0.62 2.70 3.76
N LEU A 5 0.46 3.48 3.55
CA LEU A 5 1.82 3.10 3.91
C LEU A 5 2.48 4.17 4.77
N ALA A 6 2.97 3.77 5.94
CA ALA A 6 3.86 4.58 6.76
C ALA A 6 5.32 4.21 6.48
N ILE A 7 6.19 5.22 6.40
CA ILE A 7 7.65 5.04 6.33
C ILE A 7 8.30 5.88 7.42
N LYS A 8 9.37 5.36 8.03
CA LYS A 8 10.22 6.16 8.93
C LYS A 8 11.36 6.74 8.10
N ALA A 9 11.40 8.07 7.99
CA ALA A 9 12.44 8.74 7.22
C ALA A 9 13.82 8.47 7.86
N PRO A 10 14.87 8.23 7.03
CA PRO A 10 16.25 8.10 7.50
C PRO A 10 16.79 9.47 7.95
N PRO A 11 18.01 9.55 8.51
CA PRO A 11 18.67 10.82 8.80
C PRO A 11 18.66 11.80 7.61
N ALA A 12 18.65 13.10 7.93
CA ALA A 12 18.57 14.15 6.91
C ALA A 12 19.73 14.06 5.91
N GLY A 13 19.42 14.24 4.62
CA GLY A 13 20.39 14.13 3.52
C GLY A 13 20.47 12.73 2.91
N GLU A 14 19.93 11.69 3.55
CA GLU A 14 19.77 10.38 2.92
C GLU A 14 18.58 10.33 1.97
N GLU A 15 18.64 9.43 0.98
CA GLU A 15 17.62 9.26 -0.05
C GLU A 15 17.13 7.80 -0.12
N ILE A 16 15.82 7.63 -0.29
CA ILE A 16 15.18 6.33 -0.54
C ILE A 16 14.71 6.26 -1.99
N SER A 17 15.12 5.22 -2.71
CA SER A 17 14.64 4.94 -4.07
C SER A 17 13.32 4.15 -4.02
N LEU A 18 12.21 4.75 -4.46
CA LEU A 18 10.94 4.04 -4.69
C LEU A 18 11.04 3.28 -6.02
N ARG A 19 10.72 1.99 -6.04
CA ARG A 19 10.93 1.12 -7.21
C ARG A 19 9.75 0.20 -7.51
N ASN A 20 9.59 -0.16 -8.78
CA ASN A 20 8.82 -1.29 -9.25
C ASN A 20 9.79 -2.31 -9.88
N GLY A 21 10.19 -3.32 -9.11
CA GLY A 21 11.27 -4.24 -9.49
C GLY A 21 12.58 -3.47 -9.79
N PRO A 22 13.18 -3.64 -10.97
CA PRO A 22 14.39 -2.91 -11.33
C PRO A 22 14.14 -1.42 -11.65
N VAL A 23 12.89 -1.01 -11.93
CA VAL A 23 12.57 0.35 -12.38
C VAL A 23 12.45 1.31 -11.20
N ARG A 24 13.14 2.45 -11.24
CA ARG A 24 12.96 3.53 -10.26
C ARG A 24 11.72 4.36 -10.62
N LEU A 25 10.79 4.44 -9.69
CA LEU A 25 9.57 5.26 -9.80
C LEU A 25 9.79 6.69 -9.29
N GLY A 26 10.68 6.86 -8.32
CA GLY A 26 11.00 8.16 -7.74
C GLY A 26 12.01 8.06 -6.60
N THR A 27 12.31 9.21 -6.01
CA THR A 27 13.23 9.34 -4.88
C THR A 27 12.58 10.15 -3.77
N PHE A 28 12.56 9.61 -2.56
CA PHE A 28 12.23 10.37 -1.35
C PHE A 28 13.52 10.88 -0.72
N ARG A 29 13.64 12.20 -0.56
CA ARG A 29 14.77 12.81 0.15
C ARG A 29 14.38 13.11 1.58
N SER A 30 15.21 12.68 2.53
CA SER A 30 15.03 13.07 3.93
C SER A 30 15.50 14.51 4.13
N VAL A 31 14.62 15.34 4.70
CA VAL A 31 14.87 16.76 4.99
C VAL A 31 15.01 16.94 6.49
N ALA A 32 15.89 17.84 6.91
CA ALA A 32 16.10 18.13 8.32
C ALA A 32 14.80 18.58 9.00
N ASN A 33 14.50 17.94 10.13
CA ASN A 33 13.42 18.30 11.04
C ASN A 33 13.98 18.28 12.48
N SER A 34 13.64 19.28 13.29
CA SER A 34 14.01 19.40 14.70
C SER A 34 13.07 18.64 15.65
N ASP A 35 11.99 18.06 15.14
CA ASP A 35 11.04 17.28 15.95
C ASP A 35 11.68 15.97 16.45
N ALA A 36 11.28 15.54 17.65
CA ALA A 36 11.68 14.24 18.17
C ALA A 36 11.12 13.10 17.28
N PRO A 37 11.89 12.02 17.03
CA PRO A 37 11.40 10.90 16.23
C PRO A 37 10.13 10.28 16.81
N GLY A 38 9.08 10.22 16.01
CA GLY A 38 7.84 9.54 16.38
C GLY A 38 8.01 8.02 16.53
N GLN A 39 7.13 7.43 17.35
CA GLN A 39 6.91 5.99 17.40
C GLN A 39 6.01 5.55 16.26
N TRP A 40 5.98 4.24 15.97
CA TRP A 40 5.05 3.71 15.00
C TRP A 40 3.61 3.91 15.47
N PRO A 41 2.68 4.31 14.58
CA PRO A 41 1.29 4.43 14.94
C PRO A 41 0.72 3.04 15.28
N PRO A 42 -0.35 2.99 16.10
CA PRO A 42 -1.12 1.76 16.26
C PRO A 42 -1.78 1.36 14.93
N GLU A 43 -2.35 0.17 14.90
CA GLU A 43 -3.11 -0.30 13.74
C GLU A 43 -4.25 0.66 13.38
N LEU A 44 -4.51 0.79 12.07
CA LEU A 44 -5.66 1.55 11.61
C LEU A 44 -6.95 0.81 12.01
N PRO A 45 -7.96 1.51 12.54
CA PRO A 45 -9.24 0.87 12.84
C PRO A 45 -9.86 0.31 11.56
N ALA A 46 -10.47 -0.86 11.67
CA ALA A 46 -11.17 -1.48 10.56
C ALA A 46 -12.32 -0.57 10.08
N ASN A 47 -12.50 -0.50 8.76
CA ASN A 47 -13.69 0.13 8.21
C ASN A 47 -14.93 -0.67 8.61
N PRO A 48 -16.08 -0.01 8.87
CA PRO A 48 -17.33 -0.70 9.19
C PRO A 48 -17.92 -1.32 7.92
N VAL A 49 -17.34 -2.43 7.48
CA VAL A 49 -17.80 -3.24 6.35
C VAL A 49 -18.53 -4.45 6.91
N ALA A 50 -19.57 -4.90 6.21
CA ALA A 50 -20.28 -6.11 6.59
C ALA A 50 -19.33 -7.32 6.53
N GLU A 51 -19.18 -8.02 7.65
CA GLU A 51 -18.44 -9.27 7.71
C GLU A 51 -19.20 -10.35 6.94
N PRO A 52 -18.56 -11.07 5.99
CA PRO A 52 -19.20 -12.16 5.27
C PRO A 52 -19.57 -13.31 6.20
N ASP A 53 -20.83 -13.78 6.12
CA ASP A 53 -21.24 -15.01 6.78
C ASP A 53 -20.78 -16.24 5.98
N MET A 54 -19.67 -16.82 6.41
CA MET A 54 -19.04 -17.95 5.73
C MET A 54 -19.85 -19.26 5.83
N ALA A 55 -20.76 -19.39 6.79
CA ALA A 55 -21.59 -20.59 6.94
C ALA A 55 -22.76 -20.62 5.95
N ASN A 56 -23.24 -19.44 5.55
CA ASN A 56 -24.39 -19.27 4.65
C ASN A 56 -24.01 -18.72 3.26
N ALA A 57 -22.72 -18.53 2.98
CA ALA A 57 -22.24 -18.00 1.71
C ALA A 57 -22.52 -18.97 0.53
N GLU A 58 -22.87 -18.42 -0.62
CA GLU A 58 -23.06 -19.18 -1.87
C GLU A 58 -21.79 -19.17 -2.73
N LYS A 59 -21.42 -20.34 -3.28
CA LYS A 59 -20.32 -20.45 -4.24
C LYS A 59 -20.79 -20.12 -5.65
N ILE A 60 -20.26 -19.04 -6.23
CA ILE A 60 -20.50 -18.63 -7.61
C ILE A 60 -19.21 -18.80 -8.42
N ASN A 61 -19.29 -19.46 -9.58
CA ASN A 61 -18.14 -19.64 -10.48
C ASN A 61 -18.06 -18.49 -11.48
N PHE A 62 -16.88 -17.90 -11.61
CA PHE A 62 -16.59 -16.88 -12.63
C PHE A 62 -15.50 -17.40 -13.56
N ASN A 63 -15.81 -17.54 -14.85
CA ASN A 63 -14.84 -17.84 -15.89
C ASN A 63 -14.39 -16.52 -16.51
N PHE A 64 -13.10 -16.20 -16.40
CA PHE A 64 -12.52 -15.00 -17.02
C PHE A 64 -11.80 -15.43 -18.29
N GLU A 65 -12.35 -15.05 -19.44
CA GLU A 65 -11.69 -15.22 -20.74
C GLU A 65 -11.11 -13.89 -21.22
N TRP A 66 -9.93 -13.96 -21.84
CA TRP A 66 -9.33 -12.80 -22.49
C TRP A 66 -9.86 -12.72 -23.92
N VAL A 67 -10.84 -11.84 -24.16
CA VAL A 67 -11.17 -11.42 -25.52
C VAL A 67 -10.20 -10.30 -25.85
N GLY A 68 -9.13 -10.61 -26.59
CA GLY A 68 -8.09 -9.64 -26.91
C GLY A 68 -8.64 -8.36 -27.49
N SER A 69 -8.58 -7.27 -26.72
CA SER A 69 -8.85 -5.93 -27.20
C SER A 69 -7.73 -5.53 -28.16
N MET A 70 -7.87 -5.90 -29.44
CA MET A 70 -7.18 -5.21 -30.53
C MET A 70 -7.98 -3.95 -30.89
N SER A 71 -7.49 -2.80 -30.45
CA SER A 71 -7.66 -1.49 -31.11
C SER A 71 -6.61 -0.53 -30.60
#